data_AF-A0A261US03-F1
#
_entry.id   AF-A0A261US03-F1
#
_cell.length_a   1.000
_cell.length_b   1.000
_cell.length_c   1.000
_cell.angle_alpha   90.00
_cell.angle_beta   90.00
_cell.angle_gamma   90.00
#
_symmetry.space_group_name_H-M   'P 1'
#
loop_
_entity.id
_entity.type
_entity.pdbx_description
1 polymer ?
#
loop_
_entity_poly.entity_id
_entity_poly.type
_entity_poly.pdbx_seq_one_letter_code
_entity_poly.pdbx_strand_id
1 'polypeptide(L)'
;MKRIIQYGLLALFAACVVAVGVLYWIGTRDDAAPNPAVVQAGAGGAAAGQQLVEQGRYLARLGNCMGCHTVPGGQAYAGGTPIPTPFGTLYGPNITPDPQAGIGGWNADDFWQALHNGKSKDGSLLYPAFPYTEYTRVSRADSDALFAFLRTVTPSSQPSRAHELKFPYDQRGLLAFWRALYFEPGVLPTNESQSAQWNRGRYLVEGLGHCAACHAPRNSLGATRAADGLTGGMIVGLDWYAPALTADPVRGLGKWTAHDIAALLRTGVAQHSTASGPMAEVVLGSSQYLSEADALAMGTYLKSLPPTQGSPDASSSNSPSGGAATQPSNAVMDRGGKLYAQHCAQCHQDQGQGSGLAWPPLAGNPTVTAPSPINAIRLVLDGAYAPATAANPRPHGMPPFGQVLGDNDIAALVSFIRFSWDNRASAVTAFEVKRVRDASR
;
A
#
# COMPACT_ATOMS: atom_id res chain seq x y z
N MET A 1 -10.79 -46.08 33.16
CA MET A 1 -10.51 -44.62 33.07
C MET A 1 -9.16 -44.30 32.41
N LYS A 2 -7.99 -44.72 32.94
CA LYS A 2 -6.67 -44.40 32.33
C LYS A 2 -6.54 -44.76 30.84
N ARG A 3 -6.97 -45.95 30.42
CA ARG A 3 -6.91 -46.36 29.00
C ARG A 3 -7.82 -45.53 28.09
N ILE A 4 -9.01 -45.16 28.54
CA ILE A 4 -9.94 -44.30 27.78
C ILE A 4 -9.35 -42.90 27.59
N ILE A 5 -8.75 -42.34 28.64
CA ILE A 5 -8.04 -41.05 28.57
C ILE A 5 -6.84 -41.15 27.62
N GLN A 6 -6.07 -42.23 27.68
CA GLN A 6 -4.93 -42.46 26.78
C GLN A 6 -5.37 -42.58 25.31
N TYR A 7 -6.42 -43.35 25.01
CA TYR A 7 -6.95 -43.44 23.64
C TYR A 7 -7.54 -42.10 23.17
N GLY A 8 -8.19 -41.35 24.05
CA GLY A 8 -8.68 -40.00 23.75
C GLY A 8 -7.54 -39.02 23.42
N LEU A 9 -6.46 -39.03 24.19
CA LEU A 9 -5.28 -38.20 23.92
C LEU A 9 -4.55 -38.60 22.64
N LEU A 10 -4.42 -39.90 22.35
CA LEU A 10 -3.83 -40.39 21.10
C LEU A 10 -4.68 -40.01 19.88
N ALA A 11 -6.00 -40.13 19.98
CA ALA A 11 -6.91 -39.72 18.92
C ALA A 11 -6.85 -38.20 18.67
N LEU A 12 -6.80 -37.39 19.73
CA LEU A 12 -6.63 -35.95 19.63
C LEU A 12 -5.29 -35.58 18.98
N PHE A 13 -4.19 -36.22 19.40
CA PHE A 13 -2.88 -35.99 18.81
C PHE A 13 -2.85 -36.35 17.32
N ALA A 14 -3.40 -37.51 16.94
CA ALA A 14 -3.51 -37.92 15.55
C ALA A 14 -4.34 -36.92 14.73
N ALA A 15 -5.46 -36.44 15.27
CA ALA A 15 -6.28 -35.41 14.63
C ALA A 15 -5.50 -34.09 14.44
N CYS A 16 -4.72 -33.67 15.44
CA CYS A 16 -3.85 -32.48 15.32
C CYS A 16 -2.77 -32.66 14.25
N VAL A 17 -2.10 -33.82 14.19
CA VAL A 17 -1.09 -34.11 13.17
C VAL A 17 -1.70 -34.08 11.77
N VAL A 18 -2.88 -34.69 11.59
CA VAL A 18 -3.61 -34.64 10.31
C VAL A 18 -3.99 -33.21 9.95
N ALA A 19 -4.52 -32.42 10.90
CA ALA A 19 -4.89 -31.02 10.66
C ALA A 19 -3.67 -30.17 10.25
N VAL A 20 -2.53 -30.33 10.93
CA VAL A 20 -1.27 -29.66 10.58
C VAL A 20 -0.78 -30.07 9.20
N GLY A 21 -0.82 -31.37 8.88
CA GLY A 21 -0.45 -31.89 7.56
C GLY A 21 -1.36 -31.34 6.45
N VAL A 22 -2.67 -31.26 6.68
CA VAL A 22 -3.64 -30.68 5.74
C VAL A 22 -3.39 -29.19 5.54
N LEU A 23 -3.20 -28.41 6.61
CA LEU A 23 -2.90 -26.98 6.49
C LEU A 23 -1.58 -26.74 5.75
N TYR A 24 -0.55 -27.52 6.03
CA TYR A 24 0.73 -27.44 5.33
C TYR A 24 0.57 -27.77 3.85
N TRP A 25 -0.19 -28.82 3.52
CA TRP A 25 -0.49 -29.19 2.14
C TRP A 25 -1.31 -28.11 1.41
N ILE A 26 -2.35 -27.56 2.03
CA ILE A 26 -3.12 -26.42 1.48
C ILE A 26 -2.20 -25.22 1.24
N GLY A 27 -1.28 -24.94 2.16
CA GLY A 27 -0.34 -23.83 2.04
C GLY A 27 0.71 -24.00 0.94
N THR A 28 1.08 -25.24 0.64
CA THR A 28 2.19 -25.58 -0.28
C THR A 28 1.74 -26.11 -1.63
N ARG A 29 0.46 -26.46 -1.80
CA ARG A 29 -0.05 -26.90 -3.11
C ARG A 29 0.08 -25.78 -4.14
N ASP A 30 0.32 -26.16 -5.38
CA ASP A 30 0.12 -25.27 -6.51
C ASP A 30 -1.37 -25.25 -6.80
N ASP A 31 -1.99 -24.07 -6.79
CA ASP A 31 -3.36 -23.97 -7.24
C ASP A 31 -3.36 -23.96 -8.76
N ALA A 32 -4.20 -24.84 -9.33
CA ALA A 32 -4.37 -24.94 -10.77
C ALA A 32 -5.04 -23.67 -11.27
N ALA A 33 -4.26 -22.75 -11.84
CA ALA A 33 -4.85 -21.73 -12.69
C ALA A 33 -5.60 -22.45 -13.83
N PRO A 34 -6.83 -22.04 -14.19
CA PRO A 34 -7.36 -22.40 -15.50
C PRO A 34 -6.30 -21.95 -16.49
N ASN A 35 -5.72 -22.88 -17.24
CA ASN A 35 -4.80 -22.58 -18.33
C ASN A 35 -5.58 -21.67 -19.29
N PRO A 36 -5.41 -20.33 -19.27
CA PRO A 36 -6.01 -19.52 -20.30
C PRO A 36 -5.14 -19.81 -21.50
N ALA A 37 -5.62 -20.75 -22.34
CA ALA A 37 -4.94 -21.34 -23.47
C ALA A 37 -3.74 -20.50 -23.84
N VAL A 38 -2.53 -21.00 -23.55
CA VAL A 38 -1.25 -20.42 -23.97
C VAL A 38 -1.55 -19.78 -25.31
N VAL A 39 -1.59 -18.44 -25.34
CA VAL A 39 -1.60 -17.74 -26.61
C VAL A 39 -0.22 -18.10 -27.14
N GLN A 40 -0.17 -19.22 -27.86
CA GLN A 40 0.96 -19.59 -28.68
C GLN A 40 1.29 -18.29 -29.37
N ALA A 41 2.46 -17.74 -29.06
CA ALA A 41 3.03 -16.63 -29.77
C ALA A 41 3.20 -17.13 -31.21
N GLY A 42 2.12 -17.10 -31.98
CA GLY A 42 2.10 -17.46 -33.36
C GLY A 42 2.92 -16.40 -34.03
N ALA A 43 4.18 -16.74 -34.36
CA ALA A 43 5.16 -15.98 -35.11
C ALA A 43 4.83 -14.48 -35.21
N GLY A 44 4.70 -13.82 -34.06
CA GLY A 44 4.43 -12.40 -34.02
C GLY A 44 5.71 -11.74 -34.45
N GLY A 45 5.71 -11.08 -35.62
CA GLY A 45 6.88 -10.36 -36.11
C GLY A 45 7.43 -9.39 -35.05
N ALA A 46 8.63 -8.84 -35.28
CA ALA A 46 9.32 -7.97 -34.31
C ALA A 46 8.44 -6.88 -33.67
N ALA A 47 7.43 -6.36 -34.39
CA ALA A 47 6.44 -5.42 -33.88
C ALA A 47 5.57 -5.97 -32.72
N ALA A 48 5.10 -7.21 -32.81
CA ALA A 48 4.32 -7.84 -31.74
C ALA A 48 5.18 -8.09 -30.49
N GLY A 49 6.45 -8.47 -30.67
CA GLY A 49 7.41 -8.58 -29.56
C GLY A 49 7.71 -7.24 -28.89
N GLN A 50 7.85 -6.16 -29.67
CA GLN A 50 8.02 -4.81 -29.12
C GLN A 50 6.79 -4.33 -28.35
N GLN A 51 5.58 -4.58 -28.84
CA GLN A 51 4.35 -4.24 -28.15
C GLN A 51 4.22 -4.98 -26.81
N LEU A 52 4.59 -6.27 -26.76
CA LEU A 52 4.62 -7.06 -25.52
C LEU A 52 5.57 -6.46 -24.49
N VAL A 53 6.78 -6.07 -24.91
CA VAL A 53 7.79 -5.44 -24.03
C VAL A 53 7.31 -4.07 -23.53
N GLU A 54 6.68 -3.25 -24.37
CA GLU A 54 6.17 -1.94 -23.94
C GLU A 54 4.99 -2.08 -22.97
N GLN A 55 4.09 -3.05 -23.20
CA GLN A 55 3.05 -3.40 -22.24
C GLN A 55 3.67 -3.83 -20.91
N GLY A 56 4.68 -4.70 -20.94
CA GLY A 56 5.42 -5.12 -19.75
C GLY A 56 6.06 -3.96 -19.00
N ARG A 57 6.65 -3.01 -19.73
CA ARG A 57 7.24 -1.78 -19.17
C ARG A 57 6.19 -0.93 -18.46
N TYR A 58 5.04 -0.74 -19.09
CA TYR A 58 3.91 0.00 -18.51
C TYR A 58 3.42 -0.67 -17.22
N LEU A 59 3.22 -1.98 -17.25
CA LEU A 59 2.77 -2.76 -16.08
C LEU A 59 3.82 -2.77 -14.96
N ALA A 60 5.12 -2.82 -15.29
CA ALA A 60 6.19 -2.80 -14.30
C ALA A 60 6.27 -1.44 -13.57
N ARG A 61 5.96 -0.34 -14.28
CA ARG A 61 5.79 0.98 -13.66
C ARG A 61 4.56 1.01 -12.78
N LEU A 62 3.41 0.55 -13.28
CA LEU A 62 2.17 0.52 -12.50
C LEU A 62 2.31 -0.30 -11.22
N GLY A 63 2.92 -1.48 -11.31
CA GLY A 63 3.21 -2.34 -10.16
C GLY A 63 4.30 -1.83 -9.23
N ASN A 64 4.86 -0.64 -9.52
CA ASN A 64 5.96 0.00 -8.81
C ASN A 64 7.14 -0.95 -8.56
N CYS A 65 7.49 -1.82 -9.53
CA CYS A 65 8.51 -2.84 -9.33
C CYS A 65 9.86 -2.22 -8.95
N MET A 66 10.20 -1.05 -9.51
CA MET A 66 11.44 -0.35 -9.14
C MET A 66 11.48 0.08 -7.69
N GLY A 67 10.34 0.38 -7.04
CA GLY A 67 10.30 0.81 -5.65
C GLY A 67 10.95 -0.21 -4.70
N CYS A 68 10.66 -1.49 -4.89
CA CYS A 68 11.26 -2.57 -4.10
C CYS A 68 12.59 -3.07 -4.68
N HIS A 69 12.75 -3.00 -6.01
CA HIS A 69 13.87 -3.62 -6.71
C HIS A 69 14.97 -2.64 -7.12
N THR A 70 15.01 -1.41 -6.62
CA THR A 70 16.06 -0.42 -6.94
C THR A 70 16.35 0.46 -5.73
N VAL A 71 17.57 0.41 -5.21
CA VAL A 71 18.03 1.36 -4.19
C VAL A 71 18.28 2.75 -4.79
N PRO A 72 18.15 3.84 -4.01
CA PRO A 72 18.52 5.18 -4.48
C PRO A 72 19.95 5.23 -5.03
N GLY A 73 20.11 5.73 -6.26
CA GLY A 73 21.41 5.77 -6.96
C GLY A 73 21.93 4.42 -7.48
N GLY A 74 21.20 3.32 -7.25
CA GLY A 74 21.56 1.98 -7.73
C GLY A 74 21.12 1.70 -9.17
N GLN A 75 21.57 0.57 -9.69
CA GLN A 75 21.13 0.08 -11.00
C GLN A 75 19.65 -0.35 -10.93
N ALA A 76 18.87 0.04 -11.94
CA ALA A 76 17.46 -0.29 -12.03
C ALA A 76 17.24 -1.82 -11.94
N TYR A 77 16.30 -2.22 -11.09
CA TYR A 77 15.88 -3.62 -10.86
C TYR A 77 16.93 -4.54 -10.21
N ALA A 78 18.07 -4.01 -9.76
CA ALA A 78 19.15 -4.77 -9.13
C ALA A 78 18.90 -5.15 -7.65
N GLY A 79 17.75 -4.79 -7.09
CA GLY A 79 17.34 -5.12 -5.73
C GLY A 79 17.96 -4.21 -4.65
N GLY A 80 17.75 -4.62 -3.40
CA GLY A 80 18.41 -4.07 -2.23
C GLY A 80 17.59 -3.06 -1.40
N THR A 81 16.41 -2.62 -1.86
CA THR A 81 15.60 -1.66 -1.10
C THR A 81 15.13 -2.28 0.21
N PRO A 82 15.40 -1.66 1.38
CA PRO A 82 14.91 -2.14 2.67
C PRO A 82 13.39 -1.89 2.79
N ILE A 83 12.67 -2.91 3.26
CA ILE A 83 11.25 -2.87 3.55
C ILE A 83 11.10 -3.20 5.04
N PRO A 84 11.06 -2.19 5.93
CA PRO A 84 10.93 -2.42 7.35
C PRO A 84 9.53 -2.94 7.69
N THR A 85 9.46 -3.98 8.52
CA THR A 85 8.22 -4.55 9.03
C THR A 85 8.35 -4.81 10.54
N PRO A 86 7.24 -5.03 11.27
CA PRO A 86 7.30 -5.51 12.66
C PRO A 86 8.10 -6.81 12.87
N PHE A 87 8.24 -7.60 11.80
CA PHE A 87 8.85 -8.92 11.82
C PHE A 87 10.35 -8.89 11.50
N GLY A 88 10.88 -7.72 11.16
CA GLY A 88 12.24 -7.51 10.68
C GLY A 88 12.26 -6.79 9.33
N THR A 89 13.43 -6.72 8.71
CA THR A 89 13.62 -6.00 7.44
C THR A 89 13.69 -6.99 6.29
N LEU A 90 12.80 -6.82 5.31
CA LEU A 90 12.84 -7.52 4.04
C LEU A 90 13.61 -6.68 3.02
N TYR A 91 14.15 -7.32 1.98
CA TYR A 91 14.91 -6.65 0.93
C TYR A 91 14.43 -7.14 -0.42
N GLY A 92 14.16 -6.23 -1.36
CA GLY A 92 13.80 -6.64 -2.71
C GLY A 92 14.97 -7.36 -3.40
N PRO A 93 14.75 -8.53 -4.04
CA PRO A 93 15.81 -9.23 -4.75
C PRO A 93 16.20 -8.51 -6.05
N ASN A 94 17.34 -8.90 -6.62
CA ASN A 94 17.70 -8.52 -7.99
C ASN A 94 16.79 -9.29 -8.98
N ILE A 95 16.06 -8.55 -9.83
CA ILE A 95 15.17 -9.11 -10.87
C ILE A 95 15.62 -8.73 -12.29
N THR A 96 16.89 -8.33 -12.45
CA THR A 96 17.51 -8.19 -13.77
C THR A 96 17.71 -9.56 -14.43
N PRO A 97 17.94 -9.64 -15.75
CA PRO A 97 18.14 -10.92 -16.44
C PRO A 97 19.55 -11.51 -16.25
N ASP A 98 20.28 -11.08 -15.22
CA ASP A 98 21.57 -11.68 -14.85
C ASP A 98 21.38 -13.17 -14.47
N PRO A 99 22.17 -14.09 -15.04
CA PRO A 99 21.97 -15.54 -14.87
C PRO A 99 22.30 -16.07 -13.47
N GLN A 100 23.09 -15.35 -12.67
CA GLN A 100 23.53 -15.81 -11.35
C GLN A 100 22.89 -14.99 -10.22
N ALA A 101 22.89 -13.67 -10.35
CA ALA A 101 22.45 -12.75 -9.32
C ALA A 101 20.97 -12.38 -9.44
N GLY A 102 20.40 -12.45 -10.65
CA GLY A 102 19.02 -12.07 -10.97
C GLY A 102 18.14 -13.23 -11.41
N ILE A 103 17.11 -12.92 -12.22
CA ILE A 103 16.15 -13.89 -12.76
C ILE A 103 16.56 -14.43 -14.14
N GLY A 104 17.84 -14.32 -14.51
CA GLY A 104 18.35 -14.71 -15.83
C GLY A 104 18.08 -16.17 -16.20
N GLY A 105 18.09 -17.06 -15.20
CA GLY A 105 17.77 -18.48 -15.37
C GLY A 105 16.28 -18.85 -15.24
N TRP A 106 15.39 -17.90 -14.98
CA TRP A 106 13.95 -18.15 -14.86
C TRP A 106 13.30 -18.26 -16.24
N ASN A 107 12.21 -19.00 -16.35
CA ASN A 107 11.30 -18.97 -17.51
C ASN A 107 9.99 -18.23 -17.16
N ALA A 108 9.09 -18.11 -18.14
CA ALA A 108 7.81 -17.42 -17.98
C ALA A 108 6.88 -18.11 -16.96
N ASP A 109 6.91 -19.45 -16.87
CA ASP A 109 6.14 -20.19 -15.87
C ASP A 109 6.70 -19.96 -14.46
N ASP A 110 8.02 -19.92 -14.27
CA ASP A 110 8.64 -19.62 -12.97
C ASP A 110 8.21 -18.21 -12.48
N PHE A 111 8.22 -17.23 -13.39
CA PHE A 111 7.79 -15.87 -13.10
C PHE A 111 6.30 -15.79 -12.78
N TRP A 112 5.47 -16.52 -13.54
CA TRP A 112 4.05 -16.69 -13.25
C TRP A 112 3.82 -17.31 -11.87
N GLN A 113 4.56 -18.35 -11.49
CA GLN A 113 4.43 -18.98 -10.16
C GLN A 113 4.80 -18.02 -9.03
N ALA A 114 5.77 -17.14 -9.23
CA ALA A 114 6.07 -16.10 -8.26
C ALA A 114 4.90 -15.13 -8.10
N LEU A 115 4.43 -14.52 -9.19
CA LEU A 115 3.32 -13.54 -9.11
C LEU A 115 2.01 -14.18 -8.67
N HIS A 116 1.67 -15.32 -9.24
CA HIS A 116 0.36 -15.94 -9.09
C HIS A 116 0.23 -16.76 -7.82
N ASN A 117 1.28 -17.47 -7.46
CA ASN A 117 1.28 -18.42 -6.36
C ASN A 117 2.27 -18.04 -5.25
N GLY A 118 3.04 -16.96 -5.33
CA GLY A 118 4.00 -16.59 -4.29
C GLY A 118 5.10 -17.63 -4.11
N LYS A 119 5.56 -18.27 -5.18
CA LYS A 119 6.60 -19.31 -5.15
C LYS A 119 7.79 -18.92 -6.01
N SER A 120 8.98 -19.07 -5.45
CA SER A 120 10.24 -18.91 -6.19
C SER A 120 10.43 -20.08 -7.18
N LYS A 121 11.37 -19.94 -8.11
CA LYS A 121 11.77 -20.98 -9.07
C LYS A 121 12.14 -22.32 -8.41
N ASP A 122 12.70 -22.29 -7.20
CA ASP A 122 13.07 -23.49 -6.43
C ASP A 122 11.90 -24.11 -5.64
N GLY A 123 10.68 -23.56 -5.80
CA GLY A 123 9.49 -23.96 -5.07
C GLY A 123 9.38 -23.37 -3.66
N SER A 124 10.37 -22.60 -3.20
CA SER A 124 10.31 -21.96 -1.88
C SER A 124 9.21 -20.90 -1.84
N LEU A 125 8.51 -20.82 -0.71
CA LEU A 125 7.47 -19.82 -0.48
C LEU A 125 8.10 -18.44 -0.32
N LEU A 126 7.55 -17.45 -1.03
CA LEU A 126 7.92 -16.04 -0.93
C LEU A 126 7.19 -15.39 0.26
N TYR A 127 7.84 -14.42 0.89
CA TYR A 127 7.21 -13.63 1.93
C TYR A 127 6.13 -12.71 1.33
N PRO A 128 4.98 -12.52 1.99
CA PRO A 128 3.85 -11.74 1.45
C PRO A 128 4.12 -10.22 1.35
N ALA A 129 5.29 -9.75 1.76
CA ALA A 129 5.75 -8.40 1.39
C ALA A 129 6.05 -8.28 -0.11
N PHE A 130 6.36 -9.38 -0.78
CA PHE A 130 6.11 -9.49 -2.21
C PHE A 130 4.60 -9.71 -2.37
N PRO A 131 3.83 -8.75 -2.92
CA PRO A 131 2.37 -8.71 -2.78
C PRO A 131 1.69 -9.68 -3.77
N TYR A 132 2.08 -10.96 -3.72
CA TYR A 132 1.50 -12.04 -4.50
C TYR A 132 0.02 -12.29 -4.13
N THR A 133 -0.40 -11.86 -2.94
CA THR A 133 -1.80 -11.86 -2.50
C THR A 133 -2.69 -10.97 -3.37
N GLU A 134 -2.12 -9.92 -3.95
CA GLU A 134 -2.75 -9.02 -4.92
C GLU A 134 -2.38 -9.43 -6.35
N TYR A 135 -1.10 -9.72 -6.62
CA TYR A 135 -0.64 -10.09 -7.97
C TYR A 135 -1.24 -11.39 -8.49
N THR A 136 -1.79 -12.25 -7.64
CA THR A 136 -2.56 -13.42 -8.09
C THR A 136 -3.73 -13.06 -9.02
N ARG A 137 -4.25 -11.83 -8.90
CA ARG A 137 -5.31 -11.28 -9.75
C ARG A 137 -4.87 -10.98 -11.18
N VAL A 138 -3.57 -10.86 -11.43
CA VAL A 138 -2.98 -10.50 -12.72
C VAL A 138 -3.14 -11.64 -13.72
N SER A 139 -3.46 -11.30 -14.96
CA SER A 139 -3.62 -12.28 -16.04
C SER A 139 -2.27 -12.89 -16.45
N ARG A 140 -2.30 -14.11 -16.98
CA ARG A 140 -1.09 -14.77 -17.50
C ARG A 140 -0.40 -13.94 -18.59
N ALA A 141 -1.17 -13.35 -19.50
CA ALA A 141 -0.64 -12.51 -20.58
C ALA A 141 0.13 -11.29 -20.05
N ASP A 142 -0.40 -10.63 -19.01
CA ASP A 142 0.28 -9.48 -18.39
C ASP A 142 1.52 -9.91 -17.59
N SER A 143 1.51 -11.10 -16.97
CA SER A 143 2.70 -11.71 -16.37
C SER A 143 3.80 -11.98 -17.40
N ASP A 144 3.43 -12.55 -18.55
CA ASP A 144 4.38 -12.82 -19.64
C ASP A 144 4.92 -11.52 -20.23
N ALA A 145 4.09 -10.46 -20.33
CA ALA A 145 4.53 -9.13 -20.76
C ALA A 145 5.55 -8.53 -19.78
N LEU A 146 5.25 -8.55 -18.48
CA LEU A 146 6.17 -8.13 -17.42
C LEU A 146 7.51 -8.86 -17.52
N PHE A 147 7.46 -10.20 -17.65
CA PHE A 147 8.67 -11.00 -17.79
C PHE A 147 9.45 -10.63 -19.05
N ALA A 148 8.79 -10.50 -20.20
CA ALA A 148 9.41 -10.09 -21.45
C ALA A 148 10.12 -8.73 -21.32
N PHE A 149 9.51 -7.75 -20.65
CA PHE A 149 10.16 -6.47 -20.35
C PHE A 149 11.40 -6.63 -19.45
N LEU A 150 11.30 -7.39 -18.37
CA LEU A 150 12.43 -7.61 -17.46
C LEU A 150 13.62 -8.30 -18.16
N ARG A 151 13.36 -9.12 -19.19
CA ARG A 151 14.43 -9.69 -20.05
C ARG A 151 15.20 -8.65 -20.85
N THR A 152 14.67 -7.44 -21.03
CA THR A 152 15.33 -6.34 -21.75
C THR A 152 16.10 -5.38 -20.84
N VAL A 153 15.94 -5.50 -19.53
CA VAL A 153 16.66 -4.67 -18.55
C VAL A 153 18.15 -5.01 -18.57
N THR A 154 19.01 -4.01 -18.37
CA THR A 154 20.46 -4.23 -18.25
C THR A 154 20.77 -5.20 -17.11
N PRO A 155 21.46 -6.32 -17.36
CA PRO A 155 21.85 -7.27 -16.32
C PRO A 155 22.70 -6.60 -15.23
N SER A 156 22.44 -6.95 -13.97
CA SER A 156 23.28 -6.58 -12.83
C SER A 156 23.79 -7.83 -12.15
N SER A 157 25.10 -7.94 -11.97
CA SER A 157 25.72 -9.03 -11.20
C SER A 157 25.64 -8.81 -9.68
N GLN A 158 24.91 -7.80 -9.22
CA GLN A 158 24.76 -7.50 -7.79
C GLN A 158 23.91 -8.59 -7.11
N PRO A 159 24.45 -9.34 -6.15
CA PRO A 159 23.70 -10.40 -5.48
C PRO A 159 22.54 -9.83 -4.64
N SER A 160 21.44 -10.57 -4.60
CA SER A 160 20.30 -10.24 -3.73
C SER A 160 20.71 -10.27 -2.25
N ARG A 161 20.28 -9.28 -1.48
CA ARG A 161 20.51 -9.24 -0.03
C ARG A 161 19.54 -10.18 0.69
N ALA A 162 20.07 -10.96 1.63
CA ALA A 162 19.25 -11.81 2.50
C ALA A 162 18.36 -10.97 3.43
N HIS A 163 17.19 -11.48 3.77
CA HIS A 163 16.29 -10.82 4.72
C HIS A 163 16.83 -10.87 6.15
N GLU A 164 16.51 -9.83 6.93
CA GLU A 164 16.87 -9.70 8.34
C GLU A 164 15.61 -9.83 9.19
N LEU A 165 15.05 -11.04 9.19
CA LEU A 165 13.86 -11.39 9.95
C LEU A 165 14.22 -11.96 11.31
N LYS A 166 13.37 -11.69 12.30
CA LYS A 166 13.52 -12.23 13.65
C LYS A 166 12.80 -13.57 13.75
N PHE A 167 13.34 -14.51 14.53
CA PHE A 167 12.62 -15.73 14.88
C PHE A 167 11.24 -15.38 15.50
N PRO A 168 10.15 -16.06 15.12
CA PRO A 168 10.07 -17.23 14.22
C PRO A 168 9.87 -16.91 12.73
N TYR A 169 9.85 -15.64 12.33
CA TYR A 169 9.50 -15.19 10.98
C TYR A 169 10.56 -15.49 9.91
N ASP A 170 11.79 -15.82 10.32
CA ASP A 170 12.87 -16.30 9.46
C ASP A 170 12.64 -17.73 8.94
N GLN A 171 11.68 -18.46 9.50
CA GLN A 171 11.36 -19.84 9.12
C GLN A 171 10.35 -19.91 7.95
N ARG A 172 10.85 -20.06 6.72
CA ARG A 172 10.01 -20.12 5.50
C ARG A 172 8.92 -21.19 5.52
N GLY A 173 9.13 -22.32 6.21
CA GLY A 173 8.10 -23.37 6.33
C GLY A 173 6.82 -22.90 7.01
N LEU A 174 6.89 -21.90 7.89
CA LEU A 174 5.71 -21.33 8.55
C LEU A 174 4.80 -20.56 7.60
N LEU A 175 5.33 -20.11 6.45
CA LEU A 175 4.53 -19.44 5.42
C LEU A 175 3.46 -20.35 4.83
N ALA A 176 3.63 -21.68 4.89
CA ALA A 176 2.60 -22.62 4.44
C ALA A 176 1.30 -22.42 5.24
N PHE A 177 1.40 -22.36 6.56
CA PHE A 177 0.24 -22.14 7.42
C PHE A 177 -0.37 -20.75 7.22
N TRP A 178 0.47 -19.72 7.07
CA TRP A 178 -0.01 -18.37 6.78
C TRP A 178 -0.82 -18.34 5.48
N ARG A 179 -0.31 -18.96 4.42
CA ARG A 179 -0.99 -19.03 3.12
C ARG A 179 -2.31 -19.79 3.22
N ALA A 180 -2.34 -20.92 3.91
CA ALA A 180 -3.57 -21.70 4.08
C ALA A 180 -4.70 -20.91 4.77
N LEU A 181 -4.37 -19.89 5.57
CA LEU A 181 -5.33 -19.06 6.31
C LEU A 181 -5.71 -17.75 5.59
N TYR A 182 -4.78 -17.20 4.80
CA TYR A 182 -4.88 -15.80 4.33
C TYR A 182 -4.69 -15.62 2.82
N PHE A 183 -4.38 -16.67 2.06
CA PHE A 183 -4.16 -16.57 0.62
C PHE A 183 -5.18 -17.40 -0.17
N GLU A 184 -5.85 -16.73 -1.10
CA GLU A 184 -6.74 -17.36 -2.08
C GLU A 184 -6.28 -16.96 -3.49
N PRO A 185 -5.58 -17.86 -4.20
CA PRO A 185 -5.09 -17.56 -5.53
C PRO A 185 -6.22 -17.53 -6.55
N GLY A 186 -6.05 -16.71 -7.59
CA GLY A 186 -6.94 -16.71 -8.73
C GLY A 186 -6.91 -15.41 -9.50
N VAL A 187 -6.88 -15.53 -10.83
CA VAL A 187 -7.04 -14.39 -11.73
C VAL A 187 -8.40 -13.75 -11.49
N LEU A 188 -8.45 -12.43 -11.56
CA LEU A 188 -9.67 -11.70 -11.29
C LEU A 188 -10.74 -11.99 -12.37
N PRO A 189 -11.88 -12.61 -12.04
CA PRO A 189 -12.91 -12.89 -13.03
C PRO A 189 -13.63 -11.60 -13.41
N THR A 190 -14.01 -11.42 -14.68
CA THR A 190 -14.83 -10.29 -15.13
C THR A 190 -16.19 -10.29 -14.43
N ASN A 191 -16.65 -9.13 -13.93
CA ASN A 191 -18.01 -8.98 -13.44
C ASN A 191 -18.90 -8.49 -14.60
N GLU A 192 -19.79 -9.36 -15.07
CA GLU A 192 -20.69 -9.08 -16.21
C GLU A 192 -21.74 -8.00 -15.93
N SER A 193 -22.03 -7.72 -14.65
CA SER A 193 -22.95 -6.64 -14.27
C SER A 193 -22.32 -5.24 -14.31
N GLN A 194 -21.00 -5.17 -14.56
CA GLN A 194 -20.21 -3.93 -14.50
C GLN A 194 -19.62 -3.58 -15.86
N SER A 195 -19.36 -2.29 -16.08
CA SER A 195 -18.76 -1.82 -17.32
C SER A 195 -17.33 -2.33 -17.50
N ALA A 196 -16.83 -2.31 -18.75
CA ALA A 196 -15.44 -2.64 -19.04
C ALA A 196 -14.47 -1.70 -18.30
N GLN A 197 -14.81 -0.40 -18.21
CA GLN A 197 -14.02 0.58 -17.46
C GLN A 197 -13.97 0.24 -15.96
N TRP A 198 -15.09 -0.16 -15.37
CA TRP A 198 -15.11 -0.57 -13.96
C TRP A 198 -14.26 -1.83 -13.73
N ASN A 199 -14.39 -2.84 -14.58
CA ASN A 199 -13.59 -4.07 -14.47
C ASN A 199 -12.10 -3.79 -14.64
N ARG A 200 -11.72 -2.88 -15.55
CA ARG A 200 -10.35 -2.41 -15.70
C ARG A 200 -9.85 -1.71 -14.43
N GLY A 201 -10.65 -0.83 -13.84
CA GLY A 201 -10.31 -0.16 -12.59
C GLY A 201 -10.07 -1.13 -11.44
N ARG A 202 -10.97 -2.11 -11.29
CA ARG A 202 -10.83 -3.18 -10.29
C ARG A 202 -9.55 -3.98 -10.49
N TYR A 203 -9.28 -4.39 -11.73
CA TYR A 203 -8.06 -5.14 -12.07
C TYR A 203 -6.78 -4.40 -11.69
N LEU A 204 -6.72 -3.09 -11.92
CA LEU A 204 -5.54 -2.29 -11.59
C LEU A 204 -5.42 -2.04 -10.08
N VAL A 205 -6.54 -1.79 -9.38
CA VAL A 205 -6.54 -1.50 -7.94
C VAL A 205 -6.26 -2.75 -7.09
N GLU A 206 -6.89 -3.89 -7.44
CA GLU A 206 -6.76 -5.15 -6.70
C GLU A 206 -5.57 -6.01 -7.15
N GLY A 207 -5.06 -5.78 -8.36
CA GLY A 207 -3.89 -6.47 -8.92
C GLY A 207 -2.60 -5.68 -8.73
N LEU A 208 -1.99 -5.23 -9.82
CA LEU A 208 -0.66 -4.61 -9.79
C LEU A 208 -0.58 -3.33 -8.96
N GLY A 209 -1.63 -2.52 -8.89
CA GLY A 209 -1.64 -1.33 -8.03
C GLY A 209 -1.68 -1.66 -6.53
N HIS A 210 -1.99 -2.92 -6.17
CA HIS A 210 -1.93 -3.50 -4.83
C HIS A 210 -2.41 -2.54 -3.73
N CYS A 211 -3.52 -1.82 -3.97
CA CYS A 211 -3.91 -0.71 -3.10
C CYS A 211 -4.25 -1.19 -1.68
N ALA A 212 -4.76 -2.42 -1.57
CA ALA A 212 -5.01 -3.10 -0.30
C ALA A 212 -3.75 -3.26 0.56
N ALA A 213 -2.56 -3.28 -0.05
CA ALA A 213 -1.32 -3.45 0.68
C ALA A 213 -1.05 -2.32 1.70
N CYS A 214 -1.61 -1.13 1.47
CA CYS A 214 -1.55 0.01 2.38
C CYS A 214 -2.93 0.46 2.88
N HIS A 215 -3.97 0.40 2.04
CA HIS A 215 -5.29 0.95 2.34
C HIS A 215 -6.28 -0.06 2.94
N ALA A 216 -5.84 -1.27 3.29
CA ALA A 216 -6.62 -2.22 4.07
C ALA A 216 -5.93 -2.47 5.43
N PRO A 217 -6.71 -2.69 6.51
CA PRO A 217 -6.14 -3.04 7.80
C PRO A 217 -5.39 -4.36 7.71
N ARG A 218 -4.32 -4.49 8.51
CA ARG A 218 -3.56 -5.73 8.65
C ARG A 218 -3.74 -6.28 10.05
N ASN A 219 -3.95 -7.58 10.15
CA ASN A 219 -3.96 -8.26 11.44
C ASN A 219 -2.54 -8.36 12.03
N SER A 220 -2.42 -8.89 13.25
CA SER A 220 -1.13 -9.05 13.95
C SER A 220 -0.12 -9.97 13.23
N LEU A 221 -0.56 -10.77 12.25
CA LEU A 221 0.27 -11.62 11.40
C LEU A 221 0.57 -10.97 10.04
N GLY A 222 0.25 -9.68 9.89
CA GLY A 222 0.52 -8.90 8.68
C GLY A 222 -0.41 -9.21 7.51
N ALA A 223 -1.45 -10.03 7.67
CA ALA A 223 -2.37 -10.37 6.59
C ALA A 223 -3.47 -9.32 6.43
N THR A 224 -3.77 -8.98 5.17
CA THR A 224 -4.98 -8.29 4.72
C THR A 224 -6.02 -9.35 4.35
N ARG A 225 -7.31 -9.15 4.63
CA ARG A 225 -8.37 -9.99 4.06
C ARG A 225 -9.13 -9.19 3.00
N ALA A 226 -9.49 -9.83 1.89
CA ALA A 226 -10.31 -9.21 0.85
C ALA A 226 -11.66 -8.67 1.40
N ALA A 227 -12.19 -9.32 2.44
CA ALA A 227 -13.41 -8.89 3.13
C ALA A 227 -13.24 -7.59 3.93
N ASP A 228 -12.02 -7.20 4.30
CA ASP A 228 -11.76 -6.01 5.12
C ASP A 228 -11.89 -4.72 4.30
N GLY A 229 -11.93 -4.83 2.97
CA GLY A 229 -12.06 -3.72 2.03
C GLY A 229 -10.92 -2.70 2.11
N LEU A 230 -11.03 -1.62 1.32
CA LEU A 230 -10.08 -0.50 1.35
C LEU A 230 -10.48 0.53 2.42
N THR A 231 -10.60 0.06 3.66
CA THR A 231 -11.16 0.83 4.79
C THR A 231 -10.15 1.75 5.50
N GLY A 232 -8.90 1.75 5.06
CA GLY A 232 -7.81 2.54 5.61
C GLY A 232 -7.19 1.90 6.86
N GLY A 233 -6.04 2.41 7.27
CA GLY A 233 -5.30 1.83 8.39
C GLY A 233 -3.90 2.41 8.55
N MET A 234 -3.25 2.03 9.65
CA MET A 234 -1.83 2.33 9.84
C MET A 234 -0.98 1.46 8.92
N ILE A 235 -0.06 2.08 8.17
CA ILE A 235 0.97 1.39 7.40
C ILE A 235 2.09 1.00 8.37
N VAL A 236 1.97 -0.20 8.92
CA VAL A 236 2.88 -0.69 9.95
C VAL A 236 4.30 -0.80 9.39
N GLY A 237 5.26 -0.20 10.09
CA GLY A 237 6.68 -0.14 9.69
C GLY A 237 7.09 1.19 9.05
N LEU A 238 6.15 2.01 8.57
CA LEU A 238 6.43 3.35 8.02
C LEU A 238 5.90 4.49 8.90
N ASP A 239 5.05 4.19 9.89
CA ASP A 239 4.39 5.18 10.76
C ASP A 239 3.63 6.25 9.97
N TRP A 240 2.92 5.80 8.92
CA TRP A 240 1.98 6.59 8.14
C TRP A 240 0.57 6.00 8.25
N TYR A 241 -0.45 6.85 8.15
CA TYR A 241 -1.84 6.42 8.07
C TYR A 241 -2.30 6.47 6.61
N ALA A 242 -2.77 5.34 6.08
CA ALA A 242 -3.43 5.28 4.79
C ALA A 242 -4.94 5.57 4.97
N PRO A 243 -5.49 6.60 4.32
CA PRO A 243 -6.92 6.90 4.41
C PRO A 243 -7.77 5.79 3.79
N ALA A 244 -9.06 5.73 4.14
CA ALA A 244 -9.99 4.84 3.46
C ALA A 244 -10.15 5.25 1.98
N LEU A 245 -10.33 4.28 1.09
CA LEU A 245 -10.62 4.52 -0.33
C LEU A 245 -12.08 4.20 -0.71
N THR A 246 -12.93 3.95 0.30
CA THR A 246 -14.37 3.71 0.14
C THR A 246 -15.15 4.98 -0.18
N ALA A 247 -16.42 4.87 -0.59
CA ALA A 247 -17.30 6.03 -0.77
C ALA A 247 -17.78 6.70 0.53
N ASP A 248 -17.10 6.46 1.66
CA ASP A 248 -17.40 7.14 2.93
C ASP A 248 -17.14 8.66 2.81
N PRO A 249 -18.13 9.53 3.13
CA PRO A 249 -18.01 10.98 2.95
C PRO A 249 -17.15 11.69 4.01
N VAL A 250 -16.82 11.01 5.12
CA VAL A 250 -16.06 11.58 6.25
C VAL A 250 -14.62 11.09 6.22
N ARG A 251 -14.41 9.79 6.01
CA ARG A 251 -13.11 9.11 6.12
C ARG A 251 -12.53 8.67 4.78
N GLY A 252 -13.36 8.63 3.73
CA GLY A 252 -12.99 8.11 2.42
C GLY A 252 -13.16 9.09 1.28
N LEU A 253 -13.42 8.55 0.09
CA LEU A 253 -13.54 9.26 -1.18
C LEU A 253 -14.99 9.67 -1.49
N GLY A 254 -15.90 9.66 -0.52
CA GLY A 254 -17.32 9.95 -0.74
C GLY A 254 -17.57 11.31 -1.40
N LYS A 255 -16.79 12.34 -1.04
CA LYS A 255 -16.87 13.70 -1.61
C LYS A 255 -16.08 13.89 -2.92
N TRP A 256 -15.23 12.93 -3.29
CA TRP A 256 -14.38 13.03 -4.46
C TRP A 256 -15.14 12.58 -5.72
N THR A 257 -14.76 13.09 -6.89
CA THR A 257 -15.16 12.52 -8.18
C THR A 257 -14.12 11.51 -8.67
N ALA A 258 -14.49 10.66 -9.64
CA ALA A 258 -13.53 9.78 -10.30
C ALA A 258 -12.38 10.56 -10.97
N HIS A 259 -12.66 11.78 -11.45
CA HIS A 259 -11.66 12.67 -12.03
C HIS A 259 -10.70 13.23 -10.99
N ASP A 260 -11.17 13.57 -9.77
CA ASP A 260 -10.30 14.01 -8.68
C ASP A 260 -9.31 12.91 -8.27
N ILE A 261 -9.80 11.67 -8.22
CA ILE A 261 -8.97 10.49 -7.93
C ILE A 261 -7.93 10.29 -9.03
N ALA A 262 -8.36 10.35 -10.30
CA ALA A 262 -7.45 10.22 -11.44
C ALA A 262 -6.39 11.33 -11.47
N ALA A 263 -6.77 12.57 -11.13
CA ALA A 263 -5.87 13.71 -11.03
C ALA A 263 -4.83 13.51 -9.93
N LEU A 264 -5.24 13.06 -8.74
CA LEU A 264 -4.31 12.77 -7.64
C LEU A 264 -3.31 11.69 -8.03
N LEU A 265 -3.79 10.58 -8.62
CA LEU A 265 -2.93 9.45 -9.02
C LEU A 265 -1.91 9.85 -10.09
N ARG A 266 -2.29 10.73 -11.04
CA ARG A 266 -1.40 11.13 -12.14
C ARG A 266 -0.45 12.28 -11.78
N THR A 267 -0.88 13.19 -10.91
CA THR A 267 -0.19 14.48 -10.70
C THR A 267 0.31 14.69 -9.28
N GLY A 268 -0.19 13.90 -8.33
CA GLY A 268 0.07 14.06 -6.90
C GLY A 268 -0.81 15.11 -6.21
N VAL A 269 -1.64 15.85 -6.96
CA VAL A 269 -2.50 16.91 -6.41
C VAL A 269 -3.95 16.76 -6.91
N ALA A 270 -4.90 17.11 -6.06
CA ALA A 270 -6.31 17.21 -6.40
C ALA A 270 -6.95 18.35 -5.59
N GLN A 271 -8.18 18.74 -5.95
CA GLN A 271 -8.91 19.84 -5.29
C GLN A 271 -9.03 19.65 -3.76
N HIS A 272 -9.13 18.40 -3.31
CA HIS A 272 -9.38 18.07 -1.91
C HIS A 272 -8.13 17.77 -1.09
N SER A 273 -7.03 17.38 -1.73
CA SER A 273 -5.83 16.92 -1.03
C SER A 273 -4.62 16.82 -1.95
N THR A 274 -3.45 16.65 -1.34
CA THR A 274 -2.16 16.43 -2.00
C THR A 274 -1.55 15.13 -1.46
N ALA A 275 -0.99 14.31 -2.35
CA ALA A 275 -0.27 13.11 -1.97
C ALA A 275 1.00 13.49 -1.20
N SER A 276 1.29 12.76 -0.12
CA SER A 276 2.45 12.97 0.74
C SER A 276 2.98 11.62 1.24
N GLY A 277 4.21 11.60 1.75
CA GLY A 277 4.83 10.40 2.30
C GLY A 277 4.86 9.24 1.29
N PRO A 278 4.53 8.00 1.71
CA PRO A 278 4.53 6.83 0.85
C PRO A 278 3.65 6.98 -0.40
N MET A 279 2.52 7.70 -0.31
CA MET A 279 1.66 7.89 -1.49
C MET A 279 2.30 8.85 -2.51
N ALA A 280 3.08 9.84 -2.07
CA ALA A 280 3.85 10.68 -3.00
C ALA A 280 4.93 9.85 -3.73
N GLU A 281 5.57 8.92 -3.04
CA GLU A 281 6.53 7.98 -3.65
C GLU A 281 5.85 7.05 -4.66
N VAL A 282 4.64 6.55 -4.36
CA VAL A 282 3.84 5.75 -5.31
C VAL A 282 3.49 6.57 -6.55
N VAL A 283 3.09 7.83 -6.40
CA VAL A 283 2.82 8.70 -7.56
C VAL A 283 4.08 8.94 -8.37
N LEU A 284 5.20 9.26 -7.71
CA LEU A 284 6.47 9.53 -8.36
C LEU A 284 7.03 8.30 -9.08
N GLY A 285 7.02 7.12 -8.44
CA GLY A 285 7.60 5.89 -8.98
C GLY A 285 6.69 5.10 -9.91
N SER A 286 5.37 5.31 -9.83
CA SER A 286 4.38 4.45 -10.49
C SER A 286 3.22 5.22 -11.11
N SER A 287 2.28 5.75 -10.31
CA SER A 287 0.95 6.07 -10.84
C SER A 287 0.91 7.30 -11.76
N GLN A 288 1.94 8.15 -11.75
CA GLN A 288 2.07 9.24 -12.74
C GLN A 288 2.14 8.75 -14.19
N TYR A 289 2.55 7.49 -14.40
CA TYR A 289 2.66 6.89 -15.73
C TYR A 289 1.36 6.27 -16.24
N LEU A 290 0.29 6.25 -15.42
CA LEU A 290 -1.02 5.78 -15.84
C LEU A 290 -1.50 6.51 -17.09
N SER A 291 -2.06 5.74 -18.03
CA SER A 291 -2.89 6.34 -19.07
C SER A 291 -4.09 7.04 -18.43
N GLU A 292 -4.64 8.05 -19.11
CA GLU A 292 -5.82 8.75 -18.62
C GLU A 292 -7.02 7.83 -18.44
N ALA A 293 -7.20 6.89 -19.37
CA ALA A 293 -8.26 5.89 -19.32
C ALA A 293 -8.12 4.97 -18.09
N ASP A 294 -6.90 4.52 -17.78
CA ASP A 294 -6.65 3.67 -16.63
C ASP A 294 -6.78 4.42 -15.30
N ALA A 295 -6.29 5.66 -15.22
CA ALA A 295 -6.47 6.50 -14.03
C ALA A 295 -7.96 6.76 -13.74
N LEU A 296 -8.74 7.06 -14.79
CA LEU A 296 -10.18 7.23 -14.66
C LEU A 296 -10.89 5.92 -14.32
N ALA A 297 -10.45 4.79 -14.88
CA ALA A 297 -10.97 3.47 -14.55
C ALA A 297 -10.78 3.15 -13.06
N MET A 298 -9.57 3.39 -12.53
CA MET A 298 -9.28 3.24 -11.09
C MET A 298 -10.19 4.16 -10.25
N GLY A 299 -10.36 5.42 -10.65
CA GLY A 299 -11.29 6.35 -9.99
C GLY A 299 -12.73 5.86 -10.00
N THR A 300 -13.23 5.35 -11.13
CA THR A 300 -14.58 4.79 -11.28
C THR A 300 -14.79 3.58 -10.36
N TYR A 301 -13.81 2.67 -10.28
CA TYR A 301 -13.88 1.52 -9.40
C TYR A 301 -13.90 1.94 -7.93
N LEU A 302 -12.96 2.78 -7.49
CA LEU A 302 -12.88 3.24 -6.09
C LEU A 302 -14.15 3.97 -5.65
N LYS A 303 -14.76 4.76 -6.53
CA LYS A 303 -16.05 5.43 -6.26
C LYS A 303 -17.23 4.48 -6.08
N SER A 304 -17.16 3.29 -6.64
CA SER A 304 -18.21 2.28 -6.52
C SER A 304 -18.16 1.51 -5.19
N LEU A 305 -17.04 1.61 -4.46
CA LEU A 305 -16.86 0.86 -3.22
C LEU A 305 -17.83 1.37 -2.14
N PRO A 306 -18.54 0.47 -1.45
CA PRO A 306 -19.50 0.87 -0.44
C PRO A 306 -18.80 1.65 0.69
N PRO A 307 -19.49 2.63 1.33
CA PRO A 307 -18.98 3.25 2.55
C PRO A 307 -18.63 2.20 3.59
N THR A 308 -17.62 2.48 4.41
CA THR A 308 -17.22 1.59 5.50
C THR A 308 -18.36 1.50 6.51
N GLN A 309 -19.13 0.41 6.47
CA GLN A 309 -20.03 0.03 7.57
C GLN A 309 -19.15 -0.17 8.80
N GLY A 310 -19.51 0.45 9.94
CA GLY A 310 -18.68 0.59 11.15
C GLY A 310 -17.64 -0.52 11.33
N SER A 311 -16.36 -0.16 11.17
CA SER A 311 -15.27 -1.14 11.18
C SER A 311 -15.25 -1.91 12.53
N PRO A 312 -15.10 -3.25 12.53
CA PRO A 312 -15.06 -4.07 13.75
C PRO A 312 -13.88 -3.74 14.69
N ASP A 313 -12.89 -2.98 14.22
CA ASP A 313 -11.70 -2.59 15.01
C ASP A 313 -11.96 -1.50 16.07
N ALA A 314 -13.22 -1.13 16.30
CA ALA A 314 -13.61 -0.55 17.59
C ALA A 314 -13.47 -1.55 18.76
N SER A 315 -13.16 -2.83 18.50
CA SER A 315 -13.17 -3.93 19.48
C SER A 315 -11.80 -4.61 19.72
N SER A 316 -10.75 -4.33 18.94
CA SER A 316 -9.41 -4.92 19.19
C SER A 316 -8.58 -4.02 20.13
N SER A 317 -8.88 -4.18 21.40
CA SER A 317 -8.17 -3.63 22.55
C SER A 317 -6.69 -4.04 22.57
N ASN A 318 -5.80 -3.09 22.22
CA ASN A 318 -4.52 -2.79 22.89
C ASN A 318 -3.66 -1.77 22.09
N SER A 319 -4.25 -0.64 21.72
CA SER A 319 -3.51 0.60 21.43
C SER A 319 -4.10 1.73 22.27
N PRO A 320 -3.31 2.62 22.91
CA PRO A 320 -3.82 3.62 23.87
C PRO A 320 -4.69 4.74 23.28
N SER A 321 -5.18 4.62 22.04
CA SER A 321 -5.81 5.73 21.30
C SER A 321 -7.24 5.44 20.82
N GLY A 322 -7.88 4.38 21.29
CA GLY A 322 -9.30 4.06 21.00
C GLY A 322 -10.32 4.74 21.92
N GLY A 323 -10.01 5.92 22.46
CA GLY A 323 -10.93 6.71 23.29
C GLY A 323 -11.85 7.59 22.45
N ALA A 324 -13.03 7.93 22.98
CA ALA A 324 -13.89 8.98 22.42
C ALA A 324 -13.08 10.21 22.04
N ALA A 325 -13.41 10.84 20.90
CA ALA A 325 -12.68 12.00 20.36
C ALA A 325 -12.48 13.04 21.47
N THR A 326 -11.23 13.15 21.94
CA THR A 326 -10.90 14.03 23.06
C THR A 326 -10.98 15.46 22.55
N GLN A 327 -11.88 16.25 23.14
CA GLN A 327 -12.04 17.66 22.81
C GLN A 327 -10.86 18.45 23.38
N PRO A 328 -10.26 19.37 22.62
CA PRO A 328 -9.22 20.26 23.12
C PRO A 328 -9.83 21.27 24.10
N SER A 329 -9.05 21.70 25.10
CA SER A 329 -9.47 22.79 25.98
C SER A 329 -9.47 24.12 25.23
N ASN A 330 -10.21 25.12 25.72
CA ASN A 330 -10.21 26.47 25.14
C ASN A 330 -8.79 27.06 25.06
N ALA A 331 -7.96 26.83 26.07
CA ALA A 331 -6.57 27.30 26.08
C ALA A 331 -5.73 26.68 24.94
N VAL A 332 -5.96 25.39 24.63
CA VAL A 332 -5.32 24.72 23.49
C VAL A 332 -5.79 25.31 22.17
N MET A 333 -7.10 25.56 22.03
CA MET A 333 -7.67 26.20 20.84
C MET A 333 -7.15 27.62 20.62
N ASP A 334 -7.10 28.44 21.68
CA ASP A 334 -6.59 29.82 21.62
C ASP A 334 -5.10 29.86 21.24
N ARG A 335 -4.29 28.95 21.80
CA ARG A 335 -2.87 28.83 21.46
C ARG A 335 -2.69 28.38 20.01
N GLY A 336 -3.41 27.33 19.61
CA GLY A 336 -3.33 26.79 18.25
C GLY A 336 -3.79 27.78 17.19
N GLY A 337 -4.86 28.54 17.45
CA GLY A 337 -5.36 29.58 16.55
C GLY A 337 -4.36 30.73 16.35
N LYS A 338 -3.68 31.17 17.41
CA LYS A 338 -2.60 32.18 17.31
C LYS A 338 -1.44 31.67 16.45
N LEU A 339 -1.01 30.42 16.66
CA LEU A 339 0.05 29.79 15.87
C LEU A 339 -0.37 29.65 14.40
N TYR A 340 -1.63 29.28 14.14
CA TYR A 340 -2.19 29.16 12.80
C TYR A 340 -2.15 30.49 12.04
N ALA A 341 -2.61 31.57 12.68
CA ALA A 341 -2.58 32.91 12.10
C ALA A 341 -1.15 33.39 11.80
N GLN A 342 -0.17 33.00 12.63
CA GLN A 342 1.23 33.38 12.48
C GLN A 342 1.96 32.62 11.37
N HIS A 343 1.66 31.33 11.20
CA HIS A 343 2.51 30.43 10.40
C HIS A 343 1.81 29.78 9.20
N CYS A 344 0.48 29.70 9.20
CA CYS A 344 -0.27 28.84 8.28
C CYS A 344 -1.25 29.62 7.40
N ALA A 345 -1.91 30.64 7.95
CA ALA A 345 -3.01 31.35 7.29
C ALA A 345 -2.60 32.05 5.99
N GLN A 346 -1.33 32.45 5.83
CA GLN A 346 -0.85 33.06 4.58
C GLN A 346 -1.07 32.18 3.34
N CYS A 347 -0.93 30.86 3.50
CA CYS A 347 -1.10 29.89 2.40
C CYS A 347 -2.46 29.19 2.49
N HIS A 348 -2.85 28.75 3.68
CA HIS A 348 -4.08 27.97 3.90
C HIS A 348 -5.33 28.82 4.12
N GLN A 349 -5.18 30.14 4.17
CA GLN A 349 -6.24 31.15 4.38
C GLN A 349 -6.89 31.06 5.78
N ASP A 350 -7.59 32.11 6.20
CA ASP A 350 -8.11 32.20 7.58
C ASP A 350 -9.14 31.12 7.94
N GLN A 351 -9.87 30.62 6.95
CA GLN A 351 -10.89 29.58 7.12
C GLN A 351 -10.40 28.19 6.67
N GLY A 352 -9.08 28.01 6.52
CA GLY A 352 -8.50 26.73 6.11
C GLY A 352 -8.96 26.26 4.73
N GLN A 353 -9.46 27.16 3.87
CA GLN A 353 -10.00 26.83 2.56
C GLN A 353 -8.90 26.56 1.50
N GLY A 354 -7.63 26.87 1.82
CA GLY A 354 -6.54 26.71 0.87
C GLY A 354 -6.60 27.70 -0.29
N SER A 355 -5.79 27.46 -1.31
CA SER A 355 -5.76 28.28 -2.54
C SER A 355 -5.34 27.42 -3.72
N GLY A 356 -6.33 27.11 -4.58
CA GLY A 356 -6.14 26.29 -5.77
C GLY A 356 -5.53 24.92 -5.46
N LEU A 357 -4.71 24.41 -6.39
CA LEU A 357 -3.99 23.14 -6.21
C LEU A 357 -2.64 23.30 -5.50
N ALA A 358 -2.19 24.54 -5.26
CA ALA A 358 -0.93 24.82 -4.59
C ALA A 358 -1.02 24.55 -3.09
N TRP A 359 -2.11 25.00 -2.47
CA TRP A 359 -2.34 24.90 -1.04
C TRP A 359 -3.67 24.18 -0.80
N PRO A 360 -3.67 22.89 -0.43
CA PRO A 360 -4.90 22.15 -0.26
C PRO A 360 -5.74 22.75 0.89
N PRO A 361 -7.08 22.64 0.81
CA PRO A 361 -7.93 22.98 1.94
C PRO A 361 -7.54 22.11 3.14
N LEU A 362 -7.55 22.69 4.34
CA LEU A 362 -7.47 22.00 5.62
C LEU A 362 -8.87 21.68 6.16
N ALA A 363 -9.87 22.48 5.80
CA ALA A 363 -11.27 22.21 6.07
C ALA A 363 -11.73 20.94 5.31
N GLY A 364 -12.21 19.94 6.05
CA GLY A 364 -12.65 18.66 5.51
C GLY A 364 -11.56 17.82 4.84
N ASN A 365 -10.28 18.15 5.04
CA ASN A 365 -9.17 17.42 4.43
C ASN A 365 -9.04 16.01 5.06
N PRO A 366 -9.01 14.93 4.27
CA PRO A 366 -8.90 13.56 4.79
C PRO A 366 -7.67 13.31 5.68
N THR A 367 -6.56 14.03 5.46
CA THR A 367 -5.36 13.95 6.30
C THR A 367 -5.58 14.60 7.66
N VAL A 368 -6.37 15.67 7.71
CA VAL A 368 -6.71 16.39 8.93
C VAL A 368 -7.81 15.65 9.70
N THR A 369 -8.81 15.10 9.02
CA THR A 369 -9.96 14.42 9.66
C THR A 369 -9.71 12.93 9.92
N ALA A 370 -8.55 12.39 9.55
CA ALA A 370 -8.18 11.01 9.78
C ALA A 370 -8.27 10.62 11.29
N PRO A 371 -8.67 9.38 11.60
CA PRO A 371 -8.68 8.86 12.97
C PRO A 371 -7.33 9.03 13.68
N SER A 372 -6.23 8.72 12.99
CA SER A 372 -4.88 8.96 13.50
C SER A 372 -4.40 10.37 13.13
N PRO A 373 -3.86 11.16 14.08
CA PRO A 373 -3.29 12.48 13.78
C PRO A 373 -1.88 12.39 13.18
N ILE A 374 -1.30 11.20 13.02
CA ILE A 374 0.13 11.01 12.73
C ILE A 374 0.57 11.74 11.46
N ASN A 375 -0.22 11.67 10.38
CA ASN A 375 0.11 12.35 9.13
C ASN A 375 0.08 13.87 9.32
N ALA A 376 -0.96 14.43 9.96
CA ALA A 376 -1.06 15.87 10.18
C ALA A 376 0.11 16.39 11.02
N ILE A 377 0.49 15.66 12.08
CA ILE A 377 1.67 15.98 12.91
C ILE A 377 2.94 15.94 12.04
N ARG A 378 3.13 14.87 11.27
CA ARG A 378 4.32 14.66 10.45
C ARG A 378 4.48 15.74 9.38
N LEU A 379 3.41 16.11 8.69
CA LEU A 379 3.45 17.17 7.69
C LEU A 379 3.87 18.51 8.33
N VAL A 380 3.37 18.85 9.52
CA VAL A 380 3.78 20.08 10.23
C VAL A 380 5.25 20.01 10.67
N LEU A 381 5.70 18.85 11.19
CA LEU A 381 7.09 18.67 11.64
C LEU A 381 8.09 18.75 10.48
N ASP A 382 7.86 17.94 9.46
CA ASP A 382 8.83 17.63 8.41
C ASP A 382 8.61 18.44 7.13
N GLY A 383 7.50 19.18 7.06
CA GLY A 383 7.03 19.84 5.85
C GLY A 383 6.36 18.84 4.90
N ALA A 384 5.90 19.35 3.76
CA ALA A 384 5.20 18.53 2.78
C ALA A 384 5.46 19.05 1.37
N TYR A 385 5.84 18.16 0.45
CA TYR A 385 5.94 18.47 -0.97
C TYR A 385 5.11 17.45 -1.74
N ALA A 386 4.28 17.93 -2.67
CA ALA A 386 3.69 17.03 -3.65
C ALA A 386 4.81 16.41 -4.50
N PRO A 387 4.62 15.20 -5.04
CA PRO A 387 5.62 14.58 -5.92
C PRO A 387 5.77 15.39 -7.21
N ALA A 388 7.01 15.57 -7.66
CA ALA A 388 7.29 16.19 -8.95
C ALA A 388 6.98 15.19 -10.07
N THR A 389 5.92 15.47 -10.84
CA THR A 389 5.47 14.62 -11.94
C THR A 389 5.61 15.34 -13.28
N ALA A 390 5.48 14.63 -14.39
CA ALA A 390 5.45 15.27 -15.72
C ALA A 390 4.32 16.32 -15.84
N ALA A 391 3.18 16.08 -15.18
CA ALA A 391 2.03 16.99 -15.16
C ALA A 391 2.09 18.06 -14.04
N ASN A 392 3.00 17.91 -13.08
CA ASN A 392 3.23 18.87 -11.99
C ASN A 392 4.74 18.92 -11.66
N PRO A 393 5.58 19.51 -12.54
CA PRO A 393 7.04 19.40 -12.42
C PRO A 393 7.65 20.31 -11.34
N ARG A 394 6.88 21.28 -10.84
CA ARG A 394 7.31 22.25 -9.81
C ARG A 394 6.21 22.36 -8.74
N PRO A 395 6.02 21.32 -7.92
CA PRO A 395 4.99 21.33 -6.89
C PRO A 395 5.29 22.36 -5.81
N HIS A 396 4.24 22.98 -5.28
CA HIS A 396 4.34 23.82 -4.10
C HIS A 396 4.63 22.97 -2.87
N GLY A 397 5.32 23.55 -1.89
CA GLY A 397 5.73 22.86 -0.67
C GLY A 397 5.39 23.65 0.58
N MET A 398 5.00 22.94 1.63
CA MET A 398 4.83 23.46 2.97
C MET A 398 6.16 23.34 3.72
N PRO A 399 6.69 24.43 4.32
CA PRO A 399 7.96 24.39 5.04
C PRO A 399 7.86 23.53 6.32
N PRO A 400 8.98 22.94 6.78
CA PRO A 400 9.03 22.22 8.05
C PRO A 400 8.99 23.17 9.23
N PHE A 401 8.15 22.89 10.23
CA PHE A 401 8.06 23.66 11.48
C PHE A 401 8.69 22.97 12.67
N GLY A 402 9.22 21.75 12.51
CA GLY A 402 9.82 20.99 13.60
C GLY A 402 10.98 21.72 14.31
N GLN A 403 11.76 22.54 13.60
CA GLN A 403 12.85 23.31 14.21
C GLN A 403 12.40 24.65 14.82
N VAL A 404 11.16 25.05 14.56
CA VAL A 404 10.61 26.36 14.96
C VAL A 404 9.66 26.22 16.15
N LEU A 405 8.84 25.16 16.15
CA LEU A 405 7.80 24.93 17.15
C LEU A 405 8.12 23.72 18.02
N GLY A 406 7.96 23.89 19.34
CA GLY A 406 8.06 22.81 20.32
C GLY A 406 6.84 21.88 20.29
N ASP A 407 6.94 20.75 20.99
CA ASP A 407 5.91 19.69 20.93
C ASP A 407 4.54 20.14 21.43
N ASN A 408 4.49 20.99 22.48
CA ASN A 408 3.25 21.57 22.97
C ASN A 408 2.59 22.52 21.96
N ASP A 409 3.39 23.30 21.23
CA ASP A 409 2.89 24.25 20.25
C ASP A 409 2.34 23.55 19.02
N ILE A 410 3.05 22.52 18.53
CA ILE A 410 2.56 21.69 17.43
C ILE A 410 1.30 20.93 17.85
N ALA A 411 1.27 20.38 19.06
CA ALA A 411 0.07 19.70 19.57
C ALA A 411 -1.14 20.64 19.61
N ALA A 412 -0.96 21.89 20.05
CA ALA A 412 -2.02 22.89 20.05
C ALA A 412 -2.42 23.32 18.63
N LEU A 413 -1.45 23.57 17.74
CA LEU A 413 -1.69 23.94 16.35
C LEU A 413 -2.46 22.86 15.59
N VAL A 414 -2.01 21.60 15.67
CA VAL A 414 -2.66 20.49 14.98
C VAL A 414 -4.04 20.20 15.59
N SER A 415 -4.20 20.32 16.91
CA SER A 415 -5.53 20.22 17.55
C SER A 415 -6.48 21.30 17.03
N PHE A 416 -6.03 22.55 16.93
CA PHE A 416 -6.83 23.64 16.39
C PHE A 416 -7.29 23.35 14.96
N ILE A 417 -6.39 22.93 14.07
CA ILE A 417 -6.71 22.60 12.68
C ILE A 417 -7.73 21.45 12.61
N ARG A 418 -7.58 20.44 13.46
CA ARG A 418 -8.45 19.24 13.54
C ARG A 418 -9.84 19.49 14.12
N PHE A 419 -10.06 20.66 14.73
CA PHE A 419 -11.33 21.07 15.35
C PHE A 419 -11.94 22.35 14.75
N SER A 420 -11.29 22.94 13.75
CA SER A 420 -11.77 24.14 13.06
C SER A 420 -12.53 23.77 11.78
N TRP A 421 -13.39 24.68 11.30
CA TRP A 421 -14.06 24.57 9.99
C TRP A 421 -14.83 23.25 9.80
N ASP A 422 -15.61 22.87 10.81
CA ASP A 422 -16.38 21.62 10.90
C ASP A 422 -15.56 20.32 10.91
N ASN A 423 -14.23 20.42 11.06
CA ASN A 423 -13.40 19.26 11.32
C ASN A 423 -13.78 18.64 12.67
N ARG A 424 -13.99 17.31 12.68
CA ARG A 424 -14.33 16.54 13.87
C ARG A 424 -13.39 15.33 14.00
N ALA A 425 -12.19 15.57 14.52
CA ALA A 425 -11.21 14.53 14.79
C ALA A 425 -10.70 14.61 16.24
N SER A 426 -9.84 13.72 16.70
CA SER A 426 -9.32 13.76 18.09
C SER A 426 -8.24 14.83 18.28
N ALA A 427 -8.18 15.43 19.47
CA ALA A 427 -7.11 16.36 19.83
C ALA A 427 -5.76 15.65 19.86
N VAL A 428 -4.68 16.42 19.72
CA VAL A 428 -3.30 15.94 19.69
C VAL A 428 -2.60 16.31 20.99
N THR A 429 -1.84 15.37 21.53
CA THR A 429 -1.01 15.56 22.72
C THR A 429 0.45 15.86 22.35
N ALA A 430 1.17 16.55 23.23
CA ALA A 430 2.61 16.77 23.05
C ALA A 430 3.41 15.46 23.04
N PHE A 431 2.94 14.42 23.73
CA PHE A 431 3.55 13.09 23.69
C PHE A 431 3.45 12.45 22.31
N GLU A 432 2.29 12.55 21.64
CA GLU A 432 2.14 12.08 20.27
C GLU A 432 3.07 12.82 19.32
N VAL A 433 3.19 14.15 19.45
CA VAL A 433 4.13 14.94 18.65
C VAL A 433 5.57 14.51 18.89
N LYS A 434 5.97 14.36 20.16
CA LYS A 434 7.31 13.91 20.52
C LYS A 434 7.64 12.56 19.89
N ARG A 435 6.70 11.60 19.96
CA ARG A 435 6.87 10.27 19.36
C ARG A 435 7.11 10.35 17.84
N VAL A 436 6.33 11.17 17.12
CA VAL A 436 6.52 11.34 15.67
C VAL A 436 7.85 12.03 15.37
N ARG A 437 8.21 13.05 16.15
CA ARG A 437 9.47 13.77 16.00
C ARG A 437 10.69 12.88 16.20
N ASP A 438 10.66 12.02 17.21
CA ASP A 438 11.76 11.10 17.49
C ASP A 438 11.87 10.00 16.42
N ALA A 439 10.78 9.68 15.70
CA ALA A 439 10.76 8.72 14.60
C ALA A 439 11.19 9.31 13.23
N SER A 440 11.24 10.64 13.10
CA SER A 440 11.75 11.34 11.90
C SER A 440 13.25 11.66 11.98
N ARG A 441 13.94 11.23 13.04
CA ARG A 441 15.39 11.33 13.24
C ARG A 441 16.04 9.96 13.09
#